data_AF-A0A168Q4Y4-F1
#
_entry.id   AF-A0A168Q4Y4-F1
#
_cell.length_a   1.000
_cell.length_b   1.000
_cell.length_c   1.000
_cell.angle_alpha   90.00
_cell.angle_beta   90.00
_cell.angle_gamma   90.00
#
_symmetry.space_group_name_H-M   'P 1'
#
loop_
_entity.id
_entity.type
_entity.pdbx_description
1 polymer ?
#
loop_
_entity_poly.entity_id
_entity_poly.type
_entity_poly.pdbx_seq_one_letter_code
_entity_poly.pdbx_strand_id
1 'polypeptide(L)'
;YKLMCRHCTTPVCARGMKAILLADTTIELYSTDTPSQCIHVLEKDYLTRSCHCRIRDVACLECGNVIGYHVVSPCSQCLDAWNA
;
A
#
# COMPACT_ATOMS: atom_id res chain seq x y z
N TYR A 1 0.06 14.33 -2.44
CA TYR A 1 -1.38 14.02 -2.32
C TYR A 1 -1.74 13.84 -0.85
N LYS A 2 -2.88 14.40 -0.41
CA LYS A 2 -3.46 14.03 0.89
C LYS A 2 -4.39 12.84 0.66
N LEU A 3 -4.24 11.78 1.43
CA LEU A 3 -5.04 10.57 1.31
C LEU A 3 -6.04 10.50 2.45
N MET A 4 -7.27 10.10 2.11
CA MET A 4 -8.37 9.93 3.05
C MET A 4 -8.92 8.51 2.92
N CYS A 5 -9.39 7.93 4.03
CA CYS A 5 -10.09 6.66 4.00
C CYS A 5 -11.36 6.80 3.15
N ARG A 6 -11.55 5.90 2.17
CA ARG A 6 -12.75 5.93 1.31
C ARG A 6 -14.05 5.69 2.08
N HIS A 7 -13.99 5.02 3.23
CA HIS A 7 -15.16 4.59 3.98
C HIS A 7 -15.63 5.62 5.02
N CYS A 8 -14.70 6.27 5.72
CA CYS A 8 -15.03 7.22 6.80
C CYS A 8 -14.45 8.63 6.58
N THR A 9 -13.75 8.88 5.48
CA THR A 9 -13.12 10.17 5.12
C THR A 9 -12.01 10.67 6.04
N THR A 10 -11.66 9.91 7.09
CA THR A 10 -10.55 10.24 7.99
C THR A 10 -9.25 10.42 7.20
N PRO A 11 -8.48 11.50 7.45
CA PRO A 11 -7.18 11.69 6.81
C PRO A 11 -6.21 10.59 7.27
N VAL A 12 -5.71 9.81 6.32
CA VAL A 12 -4.80 8.69 6.59
C VAL A 12 -3.36 9.00 6.20
N CYS A 13 -3.12 9.98 5.33
CA CYS A 13 -1.76 10.43 5.02
C CYS A 13 -1.77 11.88 4.55
N ALA A 14 -0.87 12.69 5.10
CA ALA A 14 -0.69 14.08 4.65
C ALA A 14 0.17 14.20 3.39
N ARG A 15 1.08 13.23 3.16
CA ARG A 15 2.10 13.24 2.11
C ARG A 15 2.19 11.89 1.39
N GLY A 16 1.19 11.63 0.53
CA GLY A 16 1.22 10.54 -0.43
C GLY A 16 1.87 10.96 -1.76
N MET A 17 2.67 10.08 -2.33
CA MET A 17 3.18 10.16 -3.70
C MET A 17 2.28 9.33 -4.60
N LYS A 18 1.80 9.89 -5.71
CA LYS A 18 1.00 9.14 -6.69
C LYS A 18 1.93 8.35 -7.60
N ALA A 19 1.62 7.08 -7.80
CA ALA A 19 2.24 6.19 -8.77
C ALA A 19 1.18 5.75 -9.79
N ILE A 20 1.59 5.65 -11.05
CA ILE A 20 0.74 5.19 -12.15
C ILE A 20 1.37 3.90 -12.66
N LEU A 21 0.55 2.86 -12.78
CA LEU A 21 1.01 1.62 -13.41
C LEU A 21 1.08 1.85 -14.92
N LEU A 22 2.26 1.66 -15.51
CA LEU A 22 2.43 1.79 -16.97
C LEU A 22 1.63 0.73 -17.74
N ALA A 23 1.43 -0.44 -17.13
CA ALA A 23 0.62 -1.52 -17.70
C ALA A 23 -0.89 -1.23 -17.64
N ASP A 24 -1.35 -0.38 -16.72
CA ASP A 24 -2.75 0.01 -16.59
C ASP A 24 -2.85 1.39 -15.92
N THR A 25 -3.02 2.42 -16.76
CA THR A 25 -3.09 3.82 -16.31
C THR A 25 -4.40 4.18 -15.63
N THR A 26 -5.39 3.29 -15.63
CA THR A 26 -6.66 3.49 -14.91
C THR A 26 -6.51 3.22 -13.41
N ILE A 27 -5.45 2.52 -13.00
CA ILE A 27 -5.14 2.22 -11.61
C ILE A 27 -4.20 3.30 -11.06
N GLU A 28 -4.70 4.03 -10.07
CA GLU A 28 -3.91 4.98 -9.30
C GLU A 28 -3.43 4.32 -8.01
N LEU A 29 -2.11 4.23 -7.85
CA LEU A 29 -1.49 3.79 -6.62
C LEU A 29 -0.91 4.98 -5.87
N TYR A 30 -0.79 4.84 -4.55
CA TYR A 30 -0.12 5.85 -3.74
C TYR A 30 0.85 5.18 -2.78
N SER A 31 2.03 5.76 -2.65
CA SER A 31 3.01 5.40 -1.63
C SER A 31 3.20 6.53 -0.64
N THR A 32 3.67 6.21 0.56
CA THR A 32 4.04 7.21 1.55
C THR A 32 5.32 6.79 2.25
N ASP A 33 6.19 7.75 2.49
CA ASP A 33 7.43 7.62 3.25
C ASP A 33 7.22 7.93 4.75
N THR A 34 6.05 8.47 5.10
CA THR A 34 5.76 8.98 6.43
C THR A 34 4.77 8.04 7.14
N PRO A 35 5.15 7.39 8.25
CA PRO A 35 4.22 6.57 9.01
C PRO A 35 3.07 7.44 9.54
N SER A 36 1.85 6.97 9.36
CA SER A 36 0.64 7.66 9.82
C SER A 36 0.10 6.99 11.07
N GLN A 37 -0.31 7.80 12.04
CA GLN A 37 -0.97 7.33 13.26
C GLN A 37 -2.42 6.90 13.04
N CYS A 38 -2.98 7.12 11.84
CA CYS A 38 -4.38 6.82 11.51
C CYS A 38 -4.54 5.48 10.78
N ILE A 39 -3.48 4.70 10.64
CA ILE A 39 -3.47 3.41 9.96
C ILE A 39 -2.86 2.33 10.85
N HIS A 40 -3.23 1.08 10.59
CA HIS A 40 -2.71 -0.09 11.27
C HIS A 40 -2.34 -1.18 10.26
N VAL A 41 -1.12 -1.70 10.35
CA VAL A 41 -0.69 -2.85 9.55
C VAL A 41 -1.16 -4.12 10.25
N LEU A 42 -2.00 -4.91 9.59
CA LEU A 42 -2.52 -6.16 10.13
C LEU A 42 -1.39 -7.20 10.27
N GLU A 43 -1.50 -8.11 11.24
CA GLU A 43 -0.42 -9.05 11.56
C GLU A 43 -0.25 -10.15 10.50
N LYS A 44 -1.35 -10.60 9.90
CA LYS A 44 -1.36 -11.72 8.96
C LYS A 44 -0.77 -11.30 7.63
N ASP A 45 0.33 -11.93 7.24
CA ASP A 45 0.93 -11.79 5.92
C ASP A 45 0.39 -12.83 4.93
N TYR A 46 0.51 -12.51 3.64
CA TYR A 46 0.20 -13.40 2.53
C TYR A 46 1.04 -13.06 1.31
N LEU A 47 1.06 -13.96 0.32
CA LEU A 47 1.81 -13.79 -0.92
C LEU A 47 0.93 -13.18 -2.01
N THR A 48 1.47 -12.23 -2.76
CA THR A 48 0.82 -11.72 -3.98
C THR A 48 0.74 -12.82 -5.04
N ARG A 49 -0.34 -12.83 -5.82
CA ARG A 49 -0.53 -13.84 -6.88
C ARG A 49 0.41 -13.63 -8.08
N SER A 50 0.78 -12.38 -8.36
CA SER A 50 1.52 -12.02 -9.57
C SER A 50 3.03 -12.24 -9.43
N CYS A 51 3.61 -11.98 -8.27
CA CYS A 51 5.05 -12.02 -8.06
C CYS A 51 5.48 -12.73 -6.77
N HIS A 52 4.56 -13.23 -5.94
CA HIS A 52 4.86 -13.87 -4.66
C HIS A 52 5.59 -12.95 -3.66
N CYS A 53 5.45 -11.63 -3.79
CA CYS A 53 5.87 -10.71 -2.73
C CYS A 53 5.04 -10.95 -1.47
N ARG A 54 5.68 -10.91 -0.31
CA ARG A 54 5.00 -11.03 0.97
C ARG A 54 4.48 -9.68 1.41
N ILE A 55 3.17 -9.57 1.60
CA ILE A 55 2.48 -8.34 1.94
C ILE A 55 1.57 -8.52 3.16
N ARG A 56 1.24 -7.40 3.82
CA ARG A 56 0.24 -7.30 4.88
C ARG A 56 -0.76 -6.22 4.53
N ASP A 57 -2.01 -6.44 4.88
CA ASP A 57 -3.04 -5.42 4.71
C ASP A 57 -2.83 -4.25 5.68
N VAL A 58 -3.24 -3.06 5.24
CA VAL A 58 -3.25 -1.83 6.03
C VAL A 58 -4.70 -1.40 6.20
N ALA A 59 -5.15 -1.29 7.45
CA ALA A 59 -6.49 -0.86 7.81
C ALA A 59 -6.51 0.59 8.33
N CYS A 60 -7.63 1.26 8.11
CA CYS A 60 -7.91 2.54 8.76
C CYS A 60 -8.24 2.30 10.24
N LEU A 61 -7.57 3.03 11.15
CA LEU A 61 -7.81 2.88 12.58
C LEU A 61 -9.19 3.39 13.02
N GLU A 62 -9.78 4.33 12.30
CA GLU A 62 -11.08 4.92 12.65
C GLU A 62 -12.25 3.96 12.35
N CYS A 63 -12.24 3.29 11.20
CA CYS A 63 -13.38 2.48 10.74
C CYS A 63 -13.06 1.00 10.53
N GLY A 64 -11.81 0.57 10.70
CA GLY A 64 -11.37 -0.82 10.56
C GLY A 64 -11.29 -1.36 9.13
N ASN A 65 -11.73 -0.62 8.11
CA ASN A 65 -11.67 -1.09 6.72
C ASN A 65 -10.24 -1.14 6.18
N VAL A 66 -9.93 -2.16 5.36
CA VAL A 66 -8.66 -2.28 4.63
C VAL A 66 -8.61 -1.21 3.53
N ILE A 67 -7.52 -0.46 3.49
CA ILE A 67 -7.31 0.69 2.58
C ILE A 67 -6.01 0.62 1.78
N GLY A 68 -5.19 -0.41 2.00
CA GLY A 68 -3.92 -0.58 1.30
C GLY A 68 -3.15 -1.80 1.82
N TYR A 69 -1.87 -1.85 1.48
CA TYR A 69 -0.96 -2.92 1.90
C TYR A 69 0.45 -2.39 2.18
N HIS A 70 1.19 -3.14 2.97
CA HIS A 70 2.61 -2.95 3.22
C HIS A 70 3.39 -4.16 2.68
N VAL A 71 4.42 -3.89 1.88
CA VAL A 71 5.32 -4.94 1.38
C VAL A 71 6.30 -5.32 2.50
N VAL A 72 6.09 -6.49 3.09
CA VAL A 72 6.94 -7.04 4.16
C VAL A 72 8.27 -7.53 3.60
N SER A 73 8.23 -8.21 2.45
CA SER A 73 9.43 -8.69 1.78
C SER A 73 9.17 -8.84 0.27
N PRO A 74 10.00 -8.22 -0.57
CA PRO A 74 9.94 -8.43 -2.02
C PRO A 74 10.45 -9.84 -2.38
N CYS A 75 9.92 -10.41 -3.47
CA CYS A 75 10.48 -11.63 -4.05
C CYS A 75 11.76 -11.33 -4.85
N SER A 76 12.54 -12.36 -5.19
CA SER A 76 13.75 -12.23 -6.01
C SER A 76 13.47 -11.56 -7.35
N GLN A 77 12.39 -11.95 -8.04
CA GLN A 77 12.04 -11.37 -9.34
C GLN A 77 11.83 -9.85 -9.29
N CYS A 78 11.18 -9.33 -8.24
CA CYS A 78 10.96 -7.90 -8.07
C CYS A 78 12.24 -7.16 -7.63
N LEU A 79 13.14 -7.83 -6.91
CA LEU A 79 14.46 -7.30 -6.57
C LEU A 79 15.37 -7.22 -7.80
N ASP A 80 15.34 -8.24 -8.65
CA ASP A 80 16.17 -8.32 -9.86
C ASP A 80 15.71 -7.31 -10.92
N ALA A 81 14.39 -7.08 -11.04
CA ALA A 81 13.82 -6.07 -11.93
C ALA A 81 14.24 -4.64 -11.59
N TRP A 82 14.75 -4.38 -10.38
CA TRP A 82 15.31 -3.07 -10.01
C TRP A 82 16.72 -2.85 -10.54
N ASN A 83 17.48 -3.93 -10.79
CA ASN A 83 18.87 -3.89 -11.23
C ASN A 83 19.04 -3.92 -12.76
N ALA A 84 17.94 -3.90 -13.52
CA ALA A 84 17.91 -3.93 -14.99
C ALA A 84 17.47 -2.57 -15.55
#